data_AF-A0A654C920-F1
#
_entry.id   AF-A0A654C920-F1
#
_cell.length_a   1.000
_cell.length_b   1.000
_cell.length_c   1.000
_cell.angle_alpha   90.00
_cell.angle_beta   90.00
_cell.angle_gamma   90.00
#
_symmetry.space_group_name_H-M   'P 1'
#
loop_
_entity.id
_entity.type
_entity.pdbx_description
1 polymer ?
#
loop_
_entity_poly.entity_id
_entity_poly.type
_entity_poly.pdbx_seq_one_letter_code
_entity_poly.pdbx_strand_id
1 'polypeptide(L)'
;MEAEDFYKETSIKITLGHLLLAWEVLSDKFSDLQSHDSLSEEERRAIWGLADLLENSLAENGVTEKPQAEWAALISKAKEYMKTVPVDFLE
;
A
#
# COMPACT_ATOMS: atom_id res chain seq x y z
N MET A 1 -11.47 15.02 -17.88
CA MET A 1 -10.57 15.22 -16.74
C MET A 1 -9.62 16.31 -17.16
N GLU A 2 -9.73 17.47 -16.52
CA GLU A 2 -8.97 18.67 -16.81
C GLU A 2 -7.67 18.68 -15.98
N ALA A 3 -6.68 19.49 -16.35
CA ALA A 3 -5.39 19.53 -15.65
C ALA A 3 -5.52 19.91 -14.15
N GLU A 4 -6.53 20.69 -13.81
CA GLU A 4 -6.85 21.06 -12.43
C GLU A 4 -7.33 19.86 -11.59
N ASP A 5 -7.84 18.81 -12.23
CA ASP A 5 -8.32 17.60 -11.55
C ASP A 5 -7.18 16.80 -10.91
N PHE A 6 -5.93 16.94 -11.39
CA PHE A 6 -4.78 16.18 -10.87
C PHE A 6 -4.35 16.57 -9.45
N TYR A 7 -4.77 17.75 -8.97
CA TYR A 7 -4.48 18.20 -7.60
C TYR A 7 -5.58 17.83 -6.61
N LYS A 8 -6.66 17.18 -7.07
CA LYS A 8 -7.77 16.79 -6.19
C LYS A 8 -7.34 15.61 -5.33
N GLU A 9 -7.45 15.78 -4.02
CA GLU A 9 -7.36 14.67 -3.09
C GLU A 9 -8.63 13.83 -3.13
N THR A 10 -8.47 12.50 -3.08
CA THR A 10 -9.58 11.56 -3.06
C THR A 10 -9.59 10.82 -1.73
N SER A 11 -10.76 10.70 -1.10
CA SER A 11 -10.92 9.86 0.09
C SER A 11 -11.37 8.47 -0.34
N ILE A 12 -10.53 7.47 -0.06
CA ILE A 12 -10.90 6.06 -0.18
C ILE A 12 -11.15 5.49 1.21
N LYS A 13 -12.25 4.77 1.37
CA LYS A 13 -12.52 4.01 2.60
C LYS A 13 -11.84 2.65 2.49
N ILE A 14 -10.72 2.50 3.18
CA ILE A 14 -9.97 1.25 3.27
C ILE A 14 -9.85 0.82 4.71
N THR A 15 -9.75 -0.48 4.95
CA THR A 15 -9.54 -1.00 6.30
C THR A 15 -8.05 -1.07 6.63
N LEU A 16 -7.71 -1.12 7.91
CA LEU A 16 -6.32 -1.28 8.35
C LEU A 16 -5.66 -2.55 7.78
N GLY A 17 -6.44 -3.62 7.57
CA GLY A 17 -5.95 -4.82 6.90
C GLY A 17 -5.54 -4.58 5.44
N HIS A 18 -6.24 -3.73 4.70
CA HIS A 18 -5.85 -3.32 3.35
C HIS A 18 -4.56 -2.50 3.38
N LEU A 19 -4.47 -1.52 4.29
CA LEU A 19 -3.27 -0.69 4.46
C LEU A 19 -2.03 -1.54 4.74
N LEU A 20 -2.12 -2.44 5.71
CA LEU A 20 -1.01 -3.33 6.10
C LEU A 20 -0.53 -4.19 4.94
N LEU A 21 -1.44 -4.79 4.17
CA LEU A 21 -1.05 -5.64 3.05
C LEU A 21 -0.58 -4.88 1.83
N ALA A 22 -1.21 -3.75 1.50
CA ALA A 22 -0.77 -2.93 0.39
C ALA A 22 0.66 -2.44 0.64
N TRP A 23 0.94 -1.96 1.86
CA TRP A 23 2.28 -1.55 2.26
C TRP A 23 3.27 -2.71 2.23
N GLU A 24 2.92 -3.88 2.79
CA GLU A 24 3.79 -5.07 2.76
C GLU A 24 4.12 -5.48 1.33
N VAL A 25 3.10 -5.60 0.47
CA VAL A 25 3.26 -5.99 -0.95
C VAL A 25 4.13 -4.98 -1.68
N LEU A 26 3.93 -3.68 -1.44
CA LEU A 26 4.76 -2.66 -2.05
C LEU A 26 6.20 -2.76 -1.54
N SER A 27 6.39 -2.86 -0.24
CA SER A 27 7.73 -2.95 0.36
C SER A 27 8.48 -4.22 -0.08
N ASP A 28 7.80 -5.35 -0.23
CA ASP A 28 8.40 -6.61 -0.66
C ASP A 28 8.73 -6.57 -2.16
N LYS A 29 7.74 -6.29 -3.00
CA LYS A 29 7.89 -6.31 -4.47
C LYS A 29 8.76 -5.20 -5.02
N PHE A 30 8.86 -4.08 -4.30
CA PHE A 30 9.57 -2.90 -4.75
C PHE A 30 10.74 -2.51 -3.83
N SER A 31 11.11 -3.39 -2.88
CA SER A 31 12.33 -3.24 -2.06
C SER A 31 13.59 -3.07 -2.91
N ASP A 32 13.64 -3.76 -4.06
CA ASP A 32 14.77 -3.78 -4.98
C ASP A 32 14.52 -2.87 -6.21
N LEU A 33 13.82 -1.75 -6.02
CA LEU A 33 13.47 -0.82 -7.11
C LEU A 33 14.68 -0.28 -7.89
N GLN A 34 15.89 -0.32 -7.33
CA GLN A 34 17.12 0.02 -8.05
C GLN A 34 17.49 -1.01 -9.13
N SER A 35 17.05 -2.27 -9.01
CA SER A 35 17.27 -3.31 -10.03
C SER A 35 16.11 -3.48 -11.01
N HIS A 36 14.96 -2.85 -10.74
CA HIS A 36 13.81 -2.83 -11.66
C HIS A 36 14.02 -1.81 -12.78
N ASP A 37 14.91 -2.13 -13.73
CA ASP A 37 15.10 -1.42 -15.00
C ASP A 37 13.84 -1.40 -15.91
N SER A 38 12.80 -2.14 -15.52
CA SER A 38 11.53 -2.21 -16.24
C SER A 38 10.60 -1.03 -16.03
N LEU A 39 10.83 -0.20 -15.00
CA LEU A 39 9.95 0.93 -14.67
C LEU A 39 10.56 2.27 -15.07
N SER A 40 9.75 3.14 -15.67
CA SER A 40 10.11 4.53 -15.94
C SER A 40 10.25 5.35 -14.65
N GLU A 41 10.83 6.55 -14.76
CA GLU A 41 10.97 7.47 -13.62
C GLU A 41 9.61 7.89 -13.05
N GLU A 42 8.63 8.12 -13.93
CA GLU A 42 7.25 8.48 -13.57
C GLU A 42 6.56 7.35 -12.80
N GLU A 43 6.72 6.10 -13.25
CA GLU A 43 6.15 4.92 -12.59
C GLU A 43 6.76 4.74 -11.19
N ARG A 44 8.09 4.89 -11.07
CA ARG A 44 8.78 4.85 -9.77
C ARG A 44 8.26 5.92 -8.82
N ARG A 45 8.09 7.16 -9.29
CA ARG A 45 7.54 8.26 -8.49
C ARG A 45 6.10 7.98 -8.04
N ALA A 46 5.25 7.45 -8.92
CA ALA A 46 3.86 7.12 -8.57
C ALA A 46 3.80 6.03 -7.49
N ILE A 47 4.63 4.99 -7.61
CA ILE A 47 4.69 3.88 -6.65
C ILE A 47 5.24 4.35 -5.30
N TRP A 48 6.34 5.10 -5.28
CA TRP A 48 6.91 5.62 -4.03
C TRP A 48 5.97 6.61 -3.34
N GLY A 49 5.35 7.52 -4.10
CA GLY A 49 4.35 8.43 -3.54
C GLY A 49 3.19 7.68 -2.88
N LEU A 50 2.71 6.59 -3.49
CA LEU A 50 1.69 5.72 -2.88
C LEU A 50 2.21 5.01 -1.63
N ALA A 51 3.45 4.53 -1.67
CA ALA A 51 4.08 3.84 -0.55
C ALA A 51 4.18 4.76 0.67
N ASP A 52 4.66 6.00 0.48
CA ASP A 52 4.75 7.02 1.53
C ASP A 52 3.38 7.36 2.12
N LEU A 53 2.34 7.47 1.28
CA LEU A 53 0.97 7.71 1.75
C LEU A 53 0.45 6.57 2.64
N LEU A 54 0.74 5.31 2.27
CA LEU A 54 0.34 4.15 3.06
C LEU A 54 1.09 4.07 4.39
N GLU A 55 2.40 4.35 4.39
CA GLU A 55 3.21 4.38 5.60
C GLU A 55 2.73 5.46 6.58
N ASN A 56 2.49 6.67 6.09
CA ASN A 56 1.95 7.76 6.91
C ASN A 56 0.57 7.40 7.49
N SER A 57 -0.31 6.82 6.69
CA SER A 57 -1.64 6.39 7.16
C SER A 57 -1.55 5.26 8.20
N LEU A 58 -0.59 4.34 8.06
CA LEU A 58 -0.32 3.30 9.07
C LEU A 58 0.18 3.92 10.38
N ALA A 59 1.10 4.88 10.31
CA ALA A 59 1.62 5.60 11.47
C ALA A 59 0.51 6.36 12.22
N GLU A 60 -0.39 7.02 11.50
CA GLU A 60 -1.58 7.68 12.07
C GLU A 60 -2.51 6.70 12.82
N ASN A 61 -2.52 5.43 12.42
CA ASN A 61 -3.27 4.35 13.06
C ASN A 61 -2.46 3.60 14.14
N GLY A 62 -1.31 4.14 14.57
CA GLY A 62 -0.49 3.59 15.65
C GLY A 62 0.47 2.48 15.21
N VAL A 63 0.64 2.26 13.91
CA VAL A 63 1.58 1.29 13.35
C VAL A 63 2.85 2.02 12.94
N THR A 64 3.71 2.33 13.92
CA THR A 64 4.91 3.16 13.73
C THR A 64 6.21 2.36 13.60
N GLU A 65 6.20 1.09 13.95
CA GLU A 65 7.37 0.22 13.91
C GLU A 65 7.04 -1.12 13.23
N LYS A 66 8.06 -1.76 12.64
CA LYS A 66 7.99 -3.13 12.11
C LYS A 66 8.82 -4.12 12.95
N PRO A 67 8.47 -4.42 14.22
CA PRO A 67 9.12 -5.51 14.93
C PRO A 67 8.84 -6.82 14.17
N GLN A 68 9.88 -7.50 13.71
CA GLN A 68 9.77 -8.55 12.68
C GLN A 68 8.78 -9.69 13.05
N ALA A 69 8.73 -10.08 14.33
CA ALA A 69 7.82 -11.12 14.83
C ALA A 69 6.36 -10.65 14.90
N GLU A 70 6.13 -9.41 15.37
CA GLU A 70 4.79 -8.83 15.50
C GLU A 70 4.23 -8.46 14.12
N TRP A 71 5.10 -7.98 13.23
CA TRP A 71 4.78 -7.67 11.84
C TRP A 71 4.29 -8.90 11.09
N ALA A 72 5.04 -10.02 11.14
CA ALA A 72 4.65 -11.25 10.46
C ALA A 72 3.27 -11.77 10.93
N ALA A 73 2.97 -11.63 12.22
CA ALA A 73 1.66 -12.00 12.78
C ALA A 73 0.54 -11.06 12.30
N LEU A 74 0.79 -9.75 12.24
CA LEU A 74 -0.15 -8.76 11.70
C LEU A 74 -0.44 -8.98 10.22
N ILE A 75 0.61 -9.22 9.42
CA ILE A 75 0.47 -9.53 7.99
C ILE A 75 -0.31 -10.83 7.79
N SER A 76 -0.04 -11.86 8.59
CA SER A 76 -0.79 -13.12 8.52
C SER A 76 -2.28 -12.91 8.81
N LYS A 77 -2.62 -12.13 9.85
CA LYS A 77 -4.01 -11.77 10.16
C LYS A 77 -4.66 -10.95 9.05
N ALA A 78 -3.94 -9.99 8.49
CA ALA A 78 -4.43 -9.18 7.39
C ALA A 78 -4.72 -10.06 6.15
N LYS A 79 -3.86 -11.04 5.83
CA LYS A 79 -4.09 -12.01 4.75
C LYS A 79 -5.35 -12.83 4.97
N GLU A 80 -5.58 -13.32 6.18
CA GLU A 80 -6.83 -14.03 6.50
C GLU A 80 -8.05 -13.11 6.39
N TYR A 81 -7.95 -11.87 6.86
CA TYR A 81 -9.03 -10.89 6.74
C TYR A 81 -9.37 -10.58 5.26
N MET A 82 -8.38 -10.46 4.36
CA MET A 82 -8.66 -10.23 2.93
C MET A 82 -9.52 -11.31 2.30
N LYS A 83 -9.40 -12.57 2.74
CA LYS A 83 -10.24 -13.66 2.24
C LYS A 83 -11.72 -13.49 2.57
N THR A 84 -12.04 -12.66 3.56
CA THR A 84 -13.42 -12.34 3.96
C THR A 84 -13.98 -11.10 3.29
N VAL A 85 -13.14 -10.31 2.62
CA VAL A 85 -13.57 -9.12 1.90
C VAL A 85 -14.22 -9.56 0.59
N PRO A 86 -15.48 -9.21 0.33
CA PRO A 86 -16.11 -9.50 -0.96
C PRO A 86 -15.41 -8.67 -2.05
N VAL A 87 -14.91 -9.34 -3.08
CA VAL A 87 -14.33 -8.71 -4.26
C VAL A 87 -15.18 -9.11 -5.45
N ASP A 88 -15.90 -8.15 -6.01
CA ASP A 88 -16.54 -8.32 -7.31
C ASP A 88 -15.46 -8.21 -8.38
N PHE A 89 -14.97 -9.35 -8.86
CA PHE A 89 -14.15 -9.38 -10.05
C PHE A 89 -15.06 -9.01 -11.23
N LEU A 90 -14.77 -7.90 -11.90
CA LEU A 90 -15.41 -7.57 -13.17
C LEU A 90 -15.05 -8.70 -14.16
N GLU A 91 -16.06 -9.46 -14.60
CA GLU A 91 -15.93 -10.49 -15.65
C GLU A 91 -15.38 -9.92 -16.96
#